data_AF-I2NME9-F1
#
_entry.id   AF-I2NME9-F1
#
_cell.length_a   1.000
_cell.length_b   1.000
_cell.length_c   1.000
_cell.angle_alpha   90.00
_cell.angle_beta   90.00
_cell.angle_gamma   90.00
#
_symmetry.space_group_name_H-M   'P 1'
#
loop_
_entity.id
_entity.type
_entity.pdbx_description
1 polymer ?
#
loop_
_entity_poly.entity_id
_entity_poly.type
_entity_poly.pdbx_seq_one_letter_code
_entity_poly.pdbx_strand_id
1 'polypeptide(L)'
;MNHFWTNSLTACILLGASLQASAQTHSVYFNQNGKITATMSSVAYVRQYTVESGVAQVQDFYYPSMKKYSDPYEIPAAQIKTFVPVLNNGTLTLWHFNGQKKMIGSYR
;
A
#
# COMPACT_ATOMS: atom_id res chain seq x y z
N MET A 1 -54.20 -16.55 -45.00
CA MET A 1 -53.08 -15.70 -45.49
C MET A 1 -52.87 -14.65 -44.41
N ASN A 2 -52.05 -14.96 -43.39
CA ASN A 2 -50.59 -14.71 -43.33
C ASN A 2 -50.35 -13.19 -43.41
N HIS A 3 -49.80 -12.50 -42.40
CA HIS A 3 -48.45 -12.72 -41.91
C HIS A 3 -48.22 -12.17 -40.48
N PHE A 4 -47.76 -13.08 -39.62
CA PHE A 4 -46.78 -13.00 -38.53
C PHE A 4 -46.41 -11.64 -37.93
N TRP A 5 -46.84 -11.46 -36.68
CA TRP A 5 -46.12 -10.71 -35.65
C TRP A 5 -44.73 -11.31 -35.41
N THR A 6 -43.69 -10.49 -35.47
CA THR A 6 -42.39 -10.82 -34.89
C THR A 6 -42.03 -9.76 -33.88
N ASN A 7 -42.18 -10.12 -32.59
CA ASN A 7 -41.65 -9.39 -31.46
C ASN A 7 -40.12 -9.46 -31.50
N SER A 8 -39.47 -8.35 -31.78
CA SER A 8 -38.01 -8.24 -31.64
C SER A 8 -37.65 -8.21 -30.15
N LEU A 9 -37.06 -9.29 -29.66
CA LEU A 9 -36.42 -9.36 -28.35
C LEU A 9 -35.10 -8.59 -28.41
N THR A 10 -35.10 -7.37 -27.88
CA THR A 10 -33.87 -6.60 -27.65
C THR A 10 -33.13 -7.20 -26.46
N ALA A 11 -32.06 -7.95 -26.72
CA ALA A 11 -31.14 -8.40 -25.68
C ALA A 11 -30.19 -7.25 -25.30
N CYS A 12 -30.47 -6.55 -24.20
CA CYS A 12 -29.50 -5.65 -23.58
C CYS A 12 -28.43 -6.48 -22.87
N ILE A 13 -27.26 -6.64 -23.49
CA ILE A 13 -26.07 -7.15 -22.83
C ILE A 13 -25.59 -6.06 -21.86
N LEU A 14 -25.99 -6.18 -20.59
CA LEU A 14 -25.39 -5.40 -19.51
C LEU A 14 -23.96 -5.91 -19.31
N LEU A 15 -23.02 -5.29 -20.03
CA LEU A 15 -21.60 -5.34 -19.68
C LEU A 15 -21.45 -4.66 -18.31
N GLY A 16 -21.49 -5.47 -17.26
CA GLY A 16 -21.12 -5.04 -15.92
C GLY A 16 -19.66 -4.60 -15.95
N ALA A 17 -19.42 -3.31 -16.07
CA ALA A 17 -18.13 -2.73 -15.80
C ALA A 17 -17.84 -2.98 -14.31
N SER A 18 -17.06 -4.02 -14.01
CA SER A 18 -16.46 -4.16 -12.69
C SER A 18 -15.60 -2.93 -12.46
N LEU A 19 -16.09 -2.00 -11.64
CA LEU A 19 -15.28 -0.90 -11.12
C LEU A 19 -14.15 -1.54 -10.33
N GLN A 20 -12.99 -1.71 -10.97
CA GLN A 20 -11.76 -2.01 -10.25
C GLN A 20 -11.48 -0.78 -9.40
N ALA A 21 -11.81 -0.85 -8.11
CA ALA A 21 -11.37 0.15 -7.14
C ALA A 21 -9.83 0.11 -7.13
N SER A 22 -9.20 1.03 -7.84
CA SER A 22 -7.75 1.19 -7.76
C SER A 22 -7.44 1.69 -6.36
N ALA A 23 -6.82 0.85 -5.53
CA ALA A 23 -6.39 1.26 -4.21
C ALA A 23 -5.39 2.43 -4.34
N GLN A 24 -5.81 3.62 -3.91
CA GLN A 24 -4.98 4.81 -3.99
C GLN A 24 -3.73 4.63 -3.13
N THR A 25 -2.55 4.75 -3.73
CA THR A 25 -1.29 4.71 -2.99
C THR A 25 -1.01 6.08 -2.38
N HIS A 26 -0.73 6.10 -1.08
CA HIS A 26 -0.41 7.27 -0.31
C HIS A 26 1.06 7.24 0.12
N SER A 27 1.56 8.37 0.61
CA SER A 27 2.92 8.48 1.14
C SER A 27 2.96 9.28 2.44
N VAL A 28 3.82 8.86 3.37
CA VAL A 28 4.18 9.63 4.57
C VAL A 28 5.70 9.63 4.73
N TYR A 29 6.23 10.77 5.16
CA TYR A 29 7.67 11.03 5.20
C TYR A 29 8.15 11.10 6.64
N PHE A 30 9.30 10.49 6.91
CA PHE A 30 9.93 10.43 8.22
C PHE A 30 11.36 10.94 8.17
N ASN A 31 11.80 11.59 9.25
CA ASN A 31 13.20 11.94 9.46
C ASN A 31 14.03 10.74 9.98
N GLN A 32 15.32 10.96 10.21
CA GLN A 32 16.24 9.91 10.70
C GLN A 32 15.84 9.28 12.04
N ASN A 33 15.06 10.00 12.85
CA ASN A 33 14.56 9.55 14.15
C ASN A 33 13.18 8.87 14.05
N GLY A 34 12.66 8.63 12.83
CA GLY A 34 11.36 8.01 12.61
C GLY A 34 10.16 8.92 12.94
N LYS A 35 10.37 10.24 13.06
CA LYS A 35 9.28 11.22 13.26
C LYS A 35 8.77 11.76 11.93
N ILE A 36 7.46 11.96 11.82
CA ILE A 36 6.86 12.58 10.63
C ILE A 36 7.44 13.97 10.42
N THR A 37 7.76 14.29 9.17
CA THR A 37 8.27 15.60 8.79
C THR A 37 7.70 16.04 7.45
N ALA A 38 7.41 17.34 7.33
CA ALA A 38 7.09 17.99 6.07
C ALA A 38 8.32 18.70 5.46
N THR A 39 9.41 18.81 6.22
CA THR A 39 10.66 19.44 5.77
C THR A 39 11.45 18.47 4.91
N MET A 40 11.38 18.62 3.59
CA MET A 40 11.97 17.66 2.63
C MET A 40 13.48 17.44 2.81
N SER A 41 14.24 18.46 3.24
CA SER A 41 15.67 18.33 3.53
C SER A 41 15.98 17.44 4.74
N SER A 42 15.00 17.17 5.61
CA SER A 42 15.14 16.33 6.81
C SER A 42 14.66 14.89 6.62
N VAL A 43 14.08 14.57 5.45
CA VAL A 43 13.49 13.27 5.17
C VAL A 43 14.61 12.23 5.01
N ALA A 44 14.49 11.14 5.75
CA ALA A 44 15.36 9.98 5.64
C ALA A 44 14.63 8.75 5.10
N TYR A 45 13.32 8.66 5.36
CA TYR A 45 12.49 7.54 4.94
C TYR A 45 11.17 8.02 4.37
N VAL A 46 10.67 7.27 3.39
CA VAL A 46 9.30 7.41 2.90
C VAL A 46 8.60 6.07 3.02
N ARG A 47 7.38 6.11 3.54
CA ARG A 47 6.47 4.98 3.60
C ARG A 47 5.41 5.15 2.53
N GLN A 48 5.30 4.17 1.65
CA GLN A 48 4.20 4.08 0.70
C GLN A 48 3.20 3.04 1.19
N TYR A 49 1.91 3.34 1.03
CA TYR A 49 0.87 2.43 1.52
C TYR A 49 -0.46 2.57 0.78
N THR A 50 -1.23 1.48 0.76
CA THR A 50 -2.65 1.46 0.42
C THR A 50 -3.45 1.03 1.65
N VAL A 51 -4.69 1.48 1.79
CA VAL A 51 -5.57 1.08 2.91
C VAL A 51 -6.79 0.38 2.40
N GLU A 52 -7.02 -0.83 2.88
CA GLU A 52 -8.19 -1.64 2.59
C GLU A 52 -8.75 -2.21 3.90
N SER A 53 -10.04 -2.00 4.16
CA SER A 53 -10.73 -2.54 5.33
C SER A 53 -10.03 -2.26 6.68
N GLY A 54 -9.40 -1.09 6.82
CA GLY A 54 -8.69 -0.68 8.05
C GLY A 54 -7.29 -1.27 8.21
N VAL A 55 -6.82 -2.07 7.25
CA VAL A 55 -5.44 -2.59 7.17
C VAL A 55 -4.69 -1.83 6.10
N ALA A 56 -3.44 -1.46 6.40
CA ALA A 56 -2.54 -0.84 5.47
C ALA A 56 -1.53 -1.85 4.94
N GLN A 57 -1.41 -1.96 3.62
CA GLN A 57 -0.31 -2.62 2.94
C GLN A 57 0.83 -1.61 2.82
N VAL A 58 2.01 -1.92 3.35
CA VAL A 58 3.08 -0.93 3.57
C VAL A 58 4.40 -1.38 2.97
N GLN A 59 5.12 -0.42 2.38
CA GLN A 59 6.51 -0.58 1.99
C GLN A 59 7.31 0.70 2.33
N ASP A 60 8.39 0.52 3.08
CA ASP A 60 9.29 1.61 3.47
C ASP A 60 10.53 1.67 2.58
N PHE A 61 11.01 2.89 2.31
CA PHE A 61 12.18 3.17 1.48
C PHE A 61 13.10 4.22 2.13
N TYR A 62 14.39 4.14 1.80
CA TYR A 62 15.34 5.22 2.02
C TYR A 62 15.09 6.38 1.06
N TYR A 63 14.96 7.58 1.57
CA TYR A 63 14.82 8.80 0.77
C TYR A 63 16.17 9.53 0.66
N PRO A 64 16.50 10.17 -0.48
CA PRO A 64 15.73 10.26 -1.74
C PRO A 64 15.96 9.07 -2.68
N SER A 65 16.83 8.13 -2.33
CA SER A 65 17.26 7.05 -3.23
C SER A 65 16.16 6.09 -3.68
N MET A 66 15.05 6.03 -2.94
CA MET A 66 13.96 5.06 -3.05
C MET A 66 14.44 3.59 -2.99
N LYS A 67 15.60 3.33 -2.37
CA LYS A 67 16.04 1.97 -2.07
C LYS A 67 15.17 1.37 -0.97
N LYS A 68 14.85 0.09 -1.11
CA LYS A 68 14.08 -0.69 -0.14
C LYS A 68 14.70 -0.62 1.26
N TYR A 69 13.88 -0.27 2.26
CA TYR A 69 14.27 -0.29 3.69
C TYR A 69 13.79 -1.56 4.39
N SER A 70 12.58 -2.03 4.06
CA SER A 70 11.97 -3.23 4.65
C SER A 70 11.41 -4.16 3.58
N ASP A 71 11.05 -5.39 3.91
CA ASP A 71 10.08 -6.13 3.09
C ASP A 71 8.69 -5.48 3.16
N PRO A 72 7.76 -5.75 2.21
CA PRO A 72 6.36 -5.36 2.37
C PRO A 72 5.73 -6.00 3.61
N TYR A 73 4.87 -5.27 4.31
CA TYR A 73 4.18 -5.79 5.50
C TYR A 73 2.83 -5.11 5.73
N GLU A 74 2.04 -5.67 6.65
CA GLU A 74 0.71 -5.19 7.01
C GLU A 74 0.67 -4.61 8.43
N ILE A 75 -0.06 -3.51 8.58
CA ILE A 75 -0.35 -2.86 9.87
C ILE A 75 -1.78 -2.34 9.94
N PRO A 76 -2.35 -2.14 11.13
CA PRO A 76 -3.57 -1.33 11.28
C PRO A 76 -3.34 0.08 10.72
N ALA A 77 -4.32 0.62 9.99
CA ALA A 77 -4.23 1.96 9.39
C ALA A 77 -3.94 3.07 10.43
N ALA A 78 -4.37 2.87 11.68
CA ALA A 78 -4.06 3.77 12.79
C ALA A 78 -2.55 3.92 13.08
N GLN A 79 -1.72 2.95 12.67
CA GLN A 79 -0.28 2.92 12.92
C GLN A 79 0.57 3.46 11.76
N ILE A 80 -0.04 3.88 10.64
CA ILE A 80 0.69 4.38 9.45
C ILE A 80 1.70 5.47 9.81
N LYS A 81 1.36 6.29 10.80
CA LYS A 81 2.16 7.43 11.28
C LYS A 81 3.29 7.05 12.25
N THR A 82 3.42 5.78 12.61
CA THR A 82 4.47 5.27 13.50
C THR A 82 5.51 4.54 12.66
N PHE A 83 6.75 5.04 12.64
CA PHE A 83 7.79 4.43 11.80
C PHE A 83 8.18 3.02 12.25
N VAL A 84 8.14 2.73 13.55
CA VAL A 84 8.34 1.39 14.13
C VAL A 84 6.96 0.76 14.38
N PRO A 85 6.44 -0.09 13.48
CA PRO A 85 5.09 -0.62 13.60
C PRO A 85 4.98 -1.81 14.54
N VAL A 86 3.77 -2.07 15.03
CA VAL A 86 3.38 -3.37 15.59
C VAL A 86 2.78 -4.21 14.46
N LEU A 87 3.41 -5.34 14.16
CA LEU A 87 3.10 -6.13 12.97
C LEU A 87 2.13 -7.27 13.28
N ASN A 88 1.17 -7.50 12.39
CA ASN A 88 0.23 -8.61 12.54
C ASN A 88 0.91 -9.99 12.40
N ASN A 89 1.85 -10.11 11.45
CA ASN A 89 2.63 -11.34 11.21
C ASN A 89 3.88 -11.47 12.11
N GLY A 90 4.10 -10.46 12.96
CA GLY A 90 5.20 -10.38 13.90
C GLY A 90 6.59 -10.32 13.29
N THR A 91 6.83 -10.34 11.97
CA THR A 91 8.19 -10.48 11.39
C THR A 91 8.49 -9.39 10.37
N LEU A 92 9.64 -8.73 10.52
CA LEU A 92 10.15 -7.74 9.57
C LEU A 92 11.62 -7.94 9.26
N THR A 93 11.95 -8.00 7.96
CA THR A 93 13.32 -7.88 7.48
C THR A 93 13.62 -6.42 7.21
N LEU A 94 14.67 -5.89 7.84
CA LEU A 94 15.22 -4.58 7.53
C LEU A 94 16.50 -4.72 6.70
N TRP A 95 16.74 -3.75 5.83
CA TRP A 95 17.86 -3.73 4.89
C TRP A 95 18.72 -2.49 5.14
N HIS A 96 20.04 -2.64 5.01
CA HIS A 96 20.98 -1.54 4.88
C HIS A 96 20.88 -0.90 3.49
N PHE A 97 21.36 0.34 3.37
CA PHE A 97 21.41 1.05 2.09
C PHE A 97 22.25 0.35 1.01
N ASN A 98 23.21 -0.49 1.41
CA ASN A 98 24.03 -1.31 0.51
C ASN A 98 23.32 -2.60 0.05
N GLY A 99 22.07 -2.82 0.45
CA GLY A 99 21.30 -4.01 0.09
C GLY A 99 21.57 -5.23 0.95
N GLN A 100 22.39 -5.13 2.00
CA GLN A 100 22.58 -6.22 2.96
C GLN A 100 21.44 -6.22 3.98
N LYS A 101 21.02 -7.40 4.44
CA LYS A 101 20.03 -7.51 5.52
C LYS A 101 20.63 -6.89 6.79
N LYS A 102 19.94 -5.90 7.36
CA LYS A 102 20.28 -5.26 8.62
C LYS A 102 19.84 -6.11 9.81
N MET A 103 18.61 -6.58 9.79
CA MET A 103 18.07 -7.49 10.81
C MET A 103 16.83 -8.21 10.32
N ILE A 104 16.55 -9.37 10.91
CA ILE A 104 15.26 -10.05 10.86
C ILE A 104 14.87 -10.26 12.31
N GLY A 105 13.71 -9.76 12.72
CA GLY A 105 13.30 -9.86 14.11
C GLY A 105 11.79 -9.99 14.23
N SER A 106 11.39 -10.73 15.27
CA SER A 106 10.01 -10.68 15.70
C SER A 106 9.77 -9.39 16.48
N TYR A 107 8.77 -8.59 16.10
CA TYR A 107 8.35 -7.42 16.87
C TYR A 107 7.13 -7.81 17.71
N ARG A 108 7.26 -7.76 19.04
CA ARG A 108 6.17 -7.99 19.99
C ARG A 108 5.87 -6.71 20.75
#